data_AF-A0A067NGE9-F1
#
_entry.id   AF-A0A067NGE9-F1
#
_cell.length_a   1.000
_cell.length_b   1.000
_cell.length_c   1.000
_cell.angle_alpha   90.00
_cell.angle_beta   90.00
_cell.angle_gamma   90.00
#
_symmetry.space_group_name_H-M   'P 1'
#
loop_
_entity.id
_entity.type
_entity.pdbx_description
1 polymer ?
#
loop_
_entity_poly.entity_id
_entity_poly.type
_entity_poly.pdbx_seq_one_letter_code
_entity_poly.pdbx_strand_id
1 'polypeptide(L)'
;LSSFLGVLDIKTGVTIALLFALFNKVTGVYGLIAVVTGAGGSFAQLSLYIYSAIALGGLVWGLNAIKQEDAKNTLYFAHFFFIDHIFSTIWTVFFAVAWWIYTPHDGRRIANSEAQKKMMEGGPINNMTDAERATAAMTIWTHEKSTAATVIIISWLVKIYFALLLYSYASHLRKGSYRSLSQTR
;
A
#
# COMPACT_ATOMS: atom_id res chain seq x y z
N LEU A 1 -17.06 8.00 -14.19
CA LEU A 1 -17.83 7.03 -13.38
C LEU A 1 -18.99 7.76 -12.73
N SER A 2 -20.16 7.11 -12.63
CA SER A 2 -21.38 7.69 -12.05
C SER A 2 -21.79 7.03 -10.73
N SER A 3 -21.11 5.94 -10.36
CA SER A 3 -21.35 5.16 -9.14
C SER A 3 -20.09 4.35 -8.82
N PHE A 4 -20.03 3.81 -7.61
CA PHE A 4 -19.00 2.87 -7.19
C PHE A 4 -19.45 1.44 -7.44
N LEU A 5 -18.65 0.70 -8.21
CA LEU A 5 -18.93 -0.66 -8.67
C LEU A 5 -20.31 -0.85 -9.33
N GLY A 6 -20.93 0.22 -9.83
CA GLY A 6 -22.29 0.17 -10.38
C GLY A 6 -23.41 0.21 -9.33
N VAL A 7 -23.10 0.08 -8.05
CA VAL A 7 -24.09 -0.18 -6.98
C VAL A 7 -24.23 0.97 -6.00
N LEU A 8 -23.11 1.52 -5.51
CA LEU A 8 -23.13 2.53 -4.44
C LEU A 8 -23.00 3.94 -5.00
N ASP A 9 -23.47 4.93 -4.23
CA ASP A 9 -23.22 6.34 -4.50
C ASP A 9 -21.72 6.62 -4.66
N ILE A 10 -21.40 7.53 -5.57
CA ILE A 10 -20.00 7.86 -5.89
C ILE A 10 -19.26 8.49 -4.71
N LYS A 11 -19.92 9.30 -3.86
CA LYS A 11 -19.30 9.88 -2.66
C LYS A 11 -18.98 8.78 -1.66
N THR A 12 -19.92 7.86 -1.42
CA THR A 12 -19.69 6.69 -0.56
C THR A 12 -18.52 5.86 -1.05
N GLY A 13 -18.45 5.58 -2.35
CA GLY A 13 -17.32 4.85 -2.93
C GLY A 13 -15.98 5.57 -2.76
N VAL A 14 -15.95 6.88 -2.96
CA VAL A 14 -14.75 7.70 -2.73
C VAL A 14 -14.35 7.66 -1.24
N THR A 15 -15.31 7.74 -0.32
CA THR A 15 -15.03 7.61 1.12
C THR A 15 -14.45 6.24 1.44
N ILE A 16 -15.01 5.14 0.91
CA ILE A 16 -14.48 3.78 1.09
C ILE A 16 -13.04 3.68 0.57
N ALA A 17 -12.79 4.18 -0.65
CA ALA A 17 -11.45 4.20 -1.24
C ALA A 17 -10.44 4.93 -0.34
N LEU A 18 -10.86 6.03 0.29
CA LEU A 18 -10.02 6.79 1.20
C LEU A 18 -9.78 6.10 2.54
N LEU A 19 -10.76 5.36 3.06
CA LEU A 19 -10.55 4.56 4.26
C LEU A 19 -9.49 3.49 4.02
N PHE A 20 -9.53 2.80 2.86
CA PHE A 20 -8.45 1.87 2.48
C PHE A 20 -7.09 2.56 2.35
N ALA A 21 -7.06 3.75 1.74
CA ALA A 21 -5.82 4.52 1.63
C ALA A 21 -5.29 4.95 3.00
N LEU A 22 -6.17 5.35 3.92
CA LEU A 22 -5.85 5.74 5.29
C LEU A 22 -5.22 4.56 6.04
N PHE A 23 -5.88 3.40 6.05
CA PHE A 23 -5.34 2.18 6.65
C PHE A 23 -3.96 1.84 6.08
N ASN A 24 -3.80 1.90 4.75
CA ASN A 24 -2.52 1.62 4.09
C ASN A 24 -1.41 2.63 4.42
N LYS A 25 -1.74 3.89 4.77
CA LYS A 25 -0.70 4.87 5.17
C LYS A 25 -0.35 4.75 6.65
N VAL A 26 -1.31 4.41 7.51
CA VAL A 26 -1.04 4.16 8.93
C VAL A 26 -0.10 2.97 9.13
N THR A 27 -0.21 1.91 8.33
CA THR A 27 0.76 0.79 8.35
C THR A 27 2.19 1.25 8.03
N GLY A 28 2.35 2.24 7.13
CA GLY A 28 3.64 2.87 6.84
C GLY A 28 4.22 3.64 8.03
N VAL A 29 3.38 4.27 8.86
CA VAL A 29 3.83 4.97 10.08
C VAL A 29 4.41 4.01 11.11
N TYR A 30 3.85 2.79 11.24
CA TYR A 30 4.45 1.77 12.12
C TYR A 30 5.85 1.36 11.67
N GLY A 31 6.11 1.33 10.36
CA GLY A 31 7.46 1.12 9.81
C GLY A 31 8.46 2.19 10.25
N LEU A 32 8.02 3.45 10.38
CA LEU A 32 8.85 4.55 10.90
C LEU A 32 9.30 4.29 12.34
N ILE A 33 8.36 3.84 13.18
CA ILE A 33 8.62 3.55 14.59
C ILE A 33 9.69 2.45 14.69
N ALA A 34 9.58 1.39 13.88
CA ALA A 34 10.56 0.30 13.87
C ALA A 34 12.00 0.82 13.58
N VAL A 35 12.16 1.69 12.57
CA VAL A 35 13.47 2.29 12.25
C VAL A 35 14.01 3.13 13.40
N VAL A 36 13.17 4.00 14.00
CA VAL A 36 13.58 4.88 15.11
C VAL A 36 13.91 4.09 16.37
N THR A 37 13.24 2.96 16.62
CA THR A 37 13.51 2.08 17.78
C THR A 37 14.74 1.18 17.60
N GLY A 38 15.50 1.35 16.51
CA GLY A 38 16.76 0.65 16.30
C GLY A 38 16.64 -0.71 15.62
N ALA A 39 15.51 -1.02 14.98
CA ALA A 39 15.35 -2.26 14.20
C ALA A 39 16.16 -2.28 12.87
N GLY A 40 17.04 -1.29 12.66
CA GLY A 40 17.72 -1.06 11.40
C GLY A 40 16.81 -0.40 10.35
N GLY A 41 17.41 0.11 9.29
CA GLY A 41 16.70 0.70 8.16
C GLY A 41 17.64 1.47 7.23
N SER A 42 17.42 1.39 5.93
CA SER A 42 18.16 2.20 4.95
C SER A 42 17.62 3.63 4.91
N PHE A 43 18.44 4.57 4.43
CA PHE A 43 18.01 5.94 4.15
C PHE A 43 16.77 5.99 3.23
N ALA A 44 16.67 5.05 2.29
CA ALA A 44 15.52 4.92 1.39
C ALA A 44 14.23 4.47 2.10
N GLN A 45 14.33 3.69 3.18
CA GLN A 45 13.17 3.32 4.01
C GLN A 45 12.72 4.50 4.86
N LEU A 46 13.67 5.25 5.46
CA LEU A 46 13.35 6.44 6.23
C LEU A 46 12.61 7.50 5.39
N SER A 47 13.09 7.77 4.17
CA SER A 47 12.44 8.74 3.28
C SER A 47 11.02 8.32 2.88
N LEU A 48 10.80 7.02 2.65
CA LEU A 48 9.46 6.47 2.39
C LEU A 48 8.49 6.67 3.56
N TYR A 49 8.99 6.51 4.78
CA TYR A 49 8.17 6.66 5.98
C TYR A 49 7.83 8.11 6.27
N ILE A 50 8.78 9.04 6.08
CA ILE A 50 8.53 10.49 6.17
C ILE A 50 7.49 10.90 5.13
N TYR A 51 7.64 10.44 3.89
CA TYR A 51 6.66 10.67 2.84
C TYR A 51 5.26 10.15 3.22
N SER A 52 5.18 8.96 3.81
CA SER A 52 3.91 8.36 4.26
C SER A 52 3.22 9.20 5.34
N ALA A 53 3.97 9.83 6.24
CA ALA A 53 3.42 10.74 7.24
C ALA A 53 2.86 12.03 6.61
N ILE A 54 3.58 12.62 5.64
CA ILE A 54 3.08 13.78 4.88
C ILE A 54 1.80 13.40 4.12
N ALA A 55 1.81 12.22 3.47
CA ALA A 55 0.67 11.74 2.71
C ALA A 55 -0.55 11.46 3.59
N LEU A 56 -0.36 11.05 4.84
CA LEU A 56 -1.42 10.90 5.81
C LEU A 56 -2.12 12.24 6.10
N GLY A 57 -1.37 13.33 6.25
CA GLY A 57 -1.93 14.68 6.36
C GLY A 57 -2.75 15.07 5.12
N GLY A 58 -2.24 14.75 3.92
CA GLY A 58 -2.96 14.94 2.66
C GLY A 58 -4.28 14.15 2.60
N LEU A 59 -4.31 12.91 3.10
CA LEU A 59 -5.52 12.08 3.18
C LEU A 59 -6.58 12.68 4.12
N VAL A 60 -6.18 13.18 5.29
CA VAL A 60 -7.10 13.83 6.24
C VAL A 60 -7.72 15.07 5.61
N TRP A 61 -6.91 15.89 4.93
CA TRP A 61 -7.40 17.04 4.18
C TRP A 61 -8.37 16.63 3.06
N GLY A 62 -8.03 15.61 2.28
CA GLY A 62 -8.88 15.06 1.22
C GLY A 62 -10.24 14.57 1.72
N LEU A 63 -10.26 13.83 2.84
CA LEU A 63 -11.49 13.37 3.49
C LEU A 63 -12.41 14.54 3.85
N ASN A 64 -11.86 15.63 4.39
CA ASN A 64 -12.63 16.83 4.68
C ASN A 64 -13.17 17.50 3.41
N ALA A 65 -12.36 17.64 2.36
CA ALA A 65 -12.79 18.22 1.09
C ALA A 65 -13.97 17.44 0.47
N ILE A 66 -13.90 16.11 0.52
CA ILE A 66 -14.94 15.23 -0.02
C ILE A 66 -16.21 15.27 0.81
N LYS A 67 -16.08 15.32 2.15
CA LYS A 67 -17.22 15.46 3.06
C LYS A 67 -17.98 16.76 2.80
N GLN A 68 -17.24 17.85 2.60
CA GLN A 68 -17.77 19.19 2.33
C GLN A 68 -18.24 19.38 0.89
N GLU A 69 -18.05 18.38 0.01
CA GLU A 69 -18.42 18.46 -1.42
C GLU A 69 -17.73 19.63 -2.15
N ASP A 70 -16.55 20.03 -1.70
CA ASP A 70 -15.77 21.11 -2.31
C ASP A 70 -15.13 20.60 -3.61
N ALA A 71 -15.67 21.04 -4.75
CA ALA A 71 -15.21 20.62 -6.07
C ALA A 71 -13.72 20.91 -6.33
N LYS A 72 -13.22 22.08 -5.89
CA LYS A 72 -11.86 22.52 -6.16
C LYS A 72 -10.88 21.70 -5.33
N ASN A 73 -11.12 21.62 -4.03
CA ASN A 73 -10.25 20.88 -3.12
C ASN A 73 -10.30 19.36 -3.40
N THR A 74 -11.47 18.82 -3.77
CA THR A 74 -11.59 17.42 -4.20
C THR A 74 -10.78 17.13 -5.46
N LEU A 75 -10.75 18.05 -6.44
CA LEU A 75 -9.93 17.87 -7.65
C LEU A 75 -8.43 17.91 -7.34
N TYR A 76 -7.97 18.88 -6.54
CA TYR A 76 -6.58 18.93 -6.09
C TYR A 76 -6.18 17.67 -5.32
N PHE A 77 -7.07 17.19 -4.46
CA PHE A 77 -6.86 15.94 -3.75
C PHE A 77 -6.81 14.73 -4.69
N ALA A 78 -7.62 14.70 -5.77
CA ALA A 78 -7.53 13.65 -6.77
C ALA A 78 -6.15 13.62 -7.48
N HIS A 79 -5.58 14.80 -7.80
CA HIS A 79 -4.21 14.90 -8.29
C HIS A 79 -3.19 14.40 -7.27
N PHE A 80 -3.33 14.82 -6.02
CA PHE A 80 -2.47 14.37 -4.93
C PHE A 80 -2.50 12.84 -4.79
N PHE A 81 -3.68 12.22 -4.76
CA PHE A 81 -3.86 10.77 -4.68
C PHE A 81 -3.23 10.04 -5.87
N PHE A 82 -3.39 10.57 -7.09
CA PHE A 82 -2.80 9.98 -8.28
C PHE A 82 -1.26 10.06 -8.28
N ILE A 83 -0.71 11.21 -7.87
CA ILE A 83 0.74 11.39 -7.70
C ILE A 83 1.27 10.42 -6.64
N ASP A 84 0.58 10.27 -5.51
CA ASP A 84 0.92 9.29 -4.47
C ASP A 84 0.94 7.85 -4.99
N HIS A 85 0.00 7.52 -5.88
CA HIS A 85 -0.02 6.23 -6.53
C HIS A 85 1.16 6.02 -7.48
N ILE A 86 1.61 7.04 -8.22
CA ILE A 86 2.82 6.97 -9.06
C ILE A 86 4.05 6.70 -8.19
N PHE A 87 4.25 7.48 -7.13
CA PHE A 87 5.37 7.28 -6.20
C PHE A 87 5.34 5.88 -5.58
N SER A 88 4.16 5.44 -5.15
CA SER A 88 3.97 4.08 -4.62
C SER A 88 4.26 2.99 -5.66
N THR A 89 3.98 3.26 -6.94
CA THR A 89 4.26 2.34 -8.05
C THR A 89 5.75 2.18 -8.27
N ILE A 90 6.52 3.28 -8.25
CA ILE A 90 7.98 3.23 -8.35
C ILE A 90 8.57 2.33 -7.26
N TRP A 91 8.11 2.50 -6.01
CA TRP A 91 8.53 1.65 -4.91
C TRP A 91 8.08 0.20 -5.09
N THR A 92 6.83 -0.02 -5.50
CA THR A 92 6.33 -1.39 -5.73
C THR A 92 7.17 -2.13 -6.76
N VAL A 93 7.57 -1.47 -7.84
CA VAL A 93 8.45 -2.04 -8.87
C VAL A 93 9.85 -2.32 -8.30
N PHE A 94 10.45 -1.36 -7.59
CA PHE A 94 11.74 -1.57 -6.95
C PHE A 94 11.72 -2.77 -5.99
N PHE A 95 10.69 -2.84 -5.13
CA PHE A 95 10.51 -3.95 -4.19
C PHE A 95 10.30 -5.27 -4.92
N ALA A 96 9.46 -5.30 -5.96
CA ALA A 96 9.20 -6.51 -6.73
C ALA A 96 10.49 -7.05 -7.38
N VAL A 97 11.31 -6.17 -7.97
CA VAL A 97 12.62 -6.54 -8.54
C VAL A 97 13.57 -7.04 -7.45
N ALA A 98 13.73 -6.30 -6.36
CA ALA A 98 14.59 -6.69 -5.25
C ALA A 98 14.17 -8.05 -4.66
N TRP A 99 12.87 -8.28 -4.50
CA TRP A 99 12.34 -9.49 -3.88
C TRP A 99 12.35 -10.69 -4.82
N TRP A 100 11.83 -10.58 -6.05
CA TRP A 100 11.74 -11.73 -6.97
C TRP A 100 13.05 -12.10 -7.66
N ILE A 101 13.95 -11.14 -7.89
CA ILE A 101 15.16 -11.34 -8.71
C ILE A 101 16.40 -11.45 -7.84
N TYR A 102 16.56 -10.55 -6.87
CA TYR A 102 17.82 -10.39 -6.14
C TYR A 102 17.84 -11.06 -4.76
N THR A 103 16.69 -11.39 -4.19
CA THR A 103 16.62 -12.02 -2.86
C THR A 103 16.68 -13.54 -3.01
N PRO A 104 17.66 -14.22 -2.39
CA PRO A 104 17.67 -15.67 -2.35
C PRO A 104 16.48 -16.20 -1.53
N HIS A 105 15.71 -17.13 -2.09
CA HIS A 105 14.58 -17.79 -1.40
C HIS A 105 14.98 -19.16 -0.86
N ASP A 106 16.16 -19.24 -0.27
CA ASP A 106 16.79 -20.47 0.24
C ASP A 106 16.46 -20.77 1.71
N GLY A 107 15.60 -19.95 2.33
CA GLY A 107 15.15 -20.15 3.71
C GLY A 107 16.24 -19.95 4.76
N ARG A 108 17.37 -19.31 4.40
CA ARG A 108 18.42 -18.98 5.37
C ARG A 108 17.88 -18.06 6.45
N ARG A 109 18.24 -18.36 7.71
CA ARG A 109 17.91 -17.51 8.84
C ARG A 109 18.85 -16.30 8.83
N ILE A 110 18.28 -15.11 8.70
CA ILE A 110 19.01 -13.85 8.77
C ILE A 110 18.66 -13.21 10.11
N ALA A 111 19.67 -13.01 10.97
CA ALA A 111 19.51 -12.24 12.19
C ALA A 111 19.71 -10.75 11.88
N ASN A 112 18.69 -9.93 12.15
CA ASN A 112 18.74 -8.49 11.99
C ASN A 112 19.04 -7.76 13.33
N SER A 113 19.20 -8.49 14.42
CA SER A 113 19.57 -7.93 15.73
C SER A 113 20.36 -8.92 16.59
N GLU A 114 21.06 -8.41 17.60
CA GLU A 114 21.77 -9.23 18.59
C GLU A 114 20.82 -10.15 19.39
N ALA A 115 19.59 -9.70 19.64
CA ALA A 115 18.57 -10.54 20.25
C ALA A 115 18.17 -11.70 19.33
N GLN A 116 17.99 -11.45 18.03
CA GLN A 116 17.69 -12.50 17.05
C GLN A 116 18.86 -13.48 16.88
N LYS A 117 20.11 -13.00 16.91
CA LYS A 117 21.30 -13.88 16.91
C LYS A 117 21.28 -14.82 18.10
N LYS A 118 21.08 -14.29 19.31
CA LYS A 118 21.00 -15.10 20.54
C LYS A 118 19.85 -16.11 20.51
N MET A 119 18.71 -15.75 19.94
CA MET A 119 17.60 -16.70 19.73
C MET A 119 17.92 -17.78 18.70
N MET A 120 18.68 -17.44 17.65
CA MET A 120 19.15 -18.41 16.65
C MET A 120 20.18 -19.38 17.23
N GLU A 121 21.05 -18.89 18.11
CA GLU A 121 22.10 -19.68 18.79
C GLU A 121 21.54 -20.54 19.94
N GLY A 122 20.52 -20.05 20.67
CA GLY A 122 19.92 -20.73 21.82
C GLY A 122 18.65 -21.53 21.54
N GLY A 123 18.15 -21.51 20.30
CA GLY A 123 16.94 -22.25 19.91
C GLY A 123 17.20 -23.76 19.73
N PRO A 124 16.14 -24.60 19.68
CA PRO A 124 16.30 -26.02 19.41
C PRO A 124 17.09 -26.25 18.11
N ILE A 125 18.04 -27.19 18.14
CA ILE A 125 18.81 -27.60 16.96
C ILE A 125 17.79 -28.06 15.91
N ASN A 126 17.75 -27.41 14.74
CA ASN A 126 16.94 -27.92 13.64
C ASN A 126 17.59 -29.19 13.11
N ASN A 127 16.80 -30.24 12.95
CA ASN A 127 17.25 -31.50 12.33
C ASN A 127 17.44 -31.41 10.81
N MET A 128 17.22 -30.25 10.18
CA MET A 128 17.38 -30.07 8.73
C MET A 128 18.73 -29.44 8.40
N THR A 129 19.46 -30.13 7.51
CA THR A 129 20.65 -29.59 6.84
C THR A 129 20.31 -28.35 6.01
N ASP A 130 21.32 -27.56 5.67
CA ASP A 130 21.13 -26.35 4.87
C ASP A 130 20.59 -26.65 3.47
N ALA A 131 20.97 -27.79 2.88
CA ALA A 131 20.49 -28.25 1.59
C ALA A 131 18.99 -28.61 1.64
N GLU A 132 18.56 -29.39 2.65
CA GLU A 132 17.15 -29.73 2.85
C GLU A 132 16.30 -28.48 3.07
N ARG A 133 16.84 -27.49 3.80
CA ARG A 133 16.14 -26.21 4.03
C ARG A 133 15.95 -25.43 2.75
N ALA A 134 16.99 -25.32 1.93
CA ALA A 134 16.91 -24.62 0.66
C ALA A 134 15.90 -25.29 -0.29
N THR A 135 15.87 -26.63 -0.35
CA THR A 135 14.88 -27.37 -1.13
C THR A 135 13.47 -27.10 -0.63
N ALA A 136 13.21 -27.22 0.67
CA ALA A 136 11.90 -26.97 1.25
C ALA A 136 11.43 -25.51 1.04
N ALA A 137 12.32 -24.54 1.24
CA ALA A 137 12.04 -23.12 1.01
C ALA A 137 11.72 -22.82 -0.46
N MET A 138 12.45 -23.43 -1.40
CA MET A 138 12.21 -23.26 -2.83
C MET A 138 10.88 -23.89 -3.28
N THR A 139 10.45 -24.99 -2.67
CA THR A 139 9.12 -25.57 -2.91
C THR A 139 8.02 -24.58 -2.51
N ILE A 140 8.12 -23.98 -1.33
CA ILE A 140 7.16 -22.95 -0.85
C ILE A 140 7.20 -21.73 -1.78
N TRP A 141 8.39 -21.20 -2.06
CA TRP A 141 8.55 -20.03 -2.91
C TRP A 141 7.91 -20.23 -4.29
N THR A 142 8.14 -21.39 -4.91
CA THR A 142 7.60 -21.68 -6.24
C THR A 142 6.07 -21.72 -6.25
N HIS A 143 5.46 -22.18 -5.16
CA HIS A 143 4.01 -22.23 -5.00
C HIS A 143 3.40 -20.85 -4.68
N GLU A 144 4.06 -20.02 -3.88
CA GLU A 144 3.49 -18.77 -3.38
C GLU A 144 3.77 -17.55 -4.26
N LYS A 145 4.86 -17.54 -5.02
CA LYS A 145 5.31 -16.37 -5.78
C LYS A 145 4.28 -15.85 -6.79
N SER A 146 3.51 -16.72 -7.44
CA SER A 146 2.49 -16.30 -8.41
C SER A 146 1.31 -15.65 -7.69
N THR A 147 0.85 -16.25 -6.60
CA THR A 147 -0.24 -15.72 -5.78
C THR A 147 0.10 -14.34 -5.23
N ALA A 148 1.31 -14.17 -4.69
CA ALA A 148 1.78 -12.87 -4.21
C ALA A 148 1.82 -11.83 -5.34
N ALA A 149 2.35 -12.18 -6.52
CA ALA A 149 2.37 -11.28 -7.67
C ALA A 149 0.95 -10.89 -8.13
N THR A 150 0.02 -11.83 -8.19
CA THR A 150 -1.39 -11.58 -8.53
C THR A 150 -2.04 -10.61 -7.55
N VAL A 151 -1.85 -10.81 -6.25
CA VAL A 151 -2.39 -9.92 -5.22
C VAL A 151 -1.83 -8.50 -5.38
N ILE A 152 -0.53 -8.36 -5.68
CA ILE A 152 0.10 -7.05 -5.91
C ILE A 152 -0.53 -6.36 -7.14
N ILE A 153 -0.66 -7.08 -8.26
CA ILE A 153 -1.21 -6.53 -9.51
C ILE A 153 -2.68 -6.12 -9.33
N ILE A 154 -3.51 -6.96 -8.71
CA ILE A 154 -4.92 -6.64 -8.46
C ILE A 154 -5.02 -5.41 -7.55
N SER A 155 -4.24 -5.39 -6.46
CA SER A 155 -4.22 -4.24 -5.53
C SER A 155 -3.78 -2.95 -6.23
N TRP A 156 -2.84 -3.04 -7.17
CA TRP A 156 -2.39 -1.92 -7.99
C TRP A 156 -3.51 -1.41 -8.93
N LEU A 157 -4.20 -2.31 -9.64
CA LEU A 157 -5.33 -1.95 -10.51
C LEU A 157 -6.50 -1.32 -9.74
N VAL A 158 -6.80 -1.84 -8.54
CA VAL A 158 -7.84 -1.29 -7.66
C VAL A 158 -7.53 0.18 -7.30
N LYS A 159 -6.26 0.53 -7.05
CA LYS A 159 -5.87 1.91 -6.77
C LYS A 159 -6.04 2.84 -7.97
N ILE A 160 -5.81 2.35 -9.19
CA ILE A 160 -6.12 3.10 -10.42
C ILE A 160 -7.63 3.39 -10.49
N TYR A 161 -8.47 2.38 -10.24
CA TYR A 161 -9.91 2.56 -10.20
C TYR A 161 -10.33 3.61 -9.17
N PHE A 162 -9.73 3.61 -7.97
CA PHE A 162 -9.98 4.62 -6.94
C PHE A 162 -9.57 6.04 -7.38
N ALA A 163 -8.44 6.19 -8.09
CA ALA A 163 -8.04 7.48 -8.64
C ALA A 163 -9.06 7.99 -9.68
N LEU A 164 -9.51 7.12 -10.58
CA LEU A 164 -10.54 7.46 -11.57
C LEU A 164 -11.88 7.82 -10.91
N LEU A 165 -12.22 7.16 -9.81
CA LEU A 165 -13.41 7.45 -9.00
C LEU A 165 -13.33 8.85 -8.37
N LEU A 166 -12.19 9.20 -7.77
CA LEU A 166 -11.92 10.53 -7.22
C LEU A 166 -12.04 11.63 -8.29
N TYR A 167 -11.42 11.44 -9.46
CA TYR A 167 -11.56 12.38 -10.58
C TYR A 167 -12.99 12.50 -11.08
N SER A 168 -13.71 11.38 -11.16
CA SER A 168 -15.11 11.38 -11.57
C SER A 168 -15.97 12.16 -10.59
N TYR A 169 -15.79 11.95 -9.28
CA TYR A 169 -16.50 12.66 -8.23
C TYR A 169 -16.21 14.18 -8.28
N ALA A 170 -14.94 14.56 -8.37
CA ALA A 170 -14.54 15.96 -8.54
C ALA A 170 -15.20 16.63 -9.76
N SER A 171 -15.25 15.91 -10.89
CA SER A 171 -15.89 16.37 -12.12
C SER A 171 -17.40 16.57 -11.96
N HIS A 172 -18.08 15.65 -11.26
CA HIS A 172 -19.50 15.76 -10.96
C HIS A 172 -19.82 16.93 -10.02
N LEU A 173 -19.00 17.14 -8.99
CA LEU A 173 -19.12 18.31 -8.11
C LEU A 173 -18.94 19.62 -8.88
N ARG A 174 -17.89 19.71 -9.72
CA ARG A 174 -17.60 20.92 -10.50
C ARG A 174 -18.70 21.25 -11.52
N LYS A 175 -19.33 20.23 -12.09
CA LYS A 175 -20.43 20.39 -13.06
C LYS A 175 -21.80 20.54 -12.41
N GLY A 176 -21.91 20.41 -11.08
CA GLY A 176 -23.19 20.40 -10.36
C GLY A 176 -24.07 19.17 -10.65
N SER A 177 -23.56 18.14 -11.34
CA SER A 177 -24.33 16.96 -11.74
C SER A 177 -24.29 15.83 -10.72
N TYR A 178 -23.63 16.01 -9.57
CA TYR A 178 -23.60 15.01 -8.51
C TYR A 178 -25.01 14.61 -8.05
N ARG A 179 -25.89 15.59 -7.80
CA ARG A 179 -27.26 15.35 -7.30
C ARG A 179 -28.20 14.72 -8.33
N SER A 180 -27.81 14.67 -9.60
CA SER A 180 -28.61 14.05 -10.67
C SER A 180 -28.21 12.60 -10.96
N LEU A 181 -27.25 12.04 -10.23
CA LEU A 181 -26.82 10.65 -10.41
C LEU A 181 -27.87 9.71 -9.82
N SER A 182 -28.13 8.60 -10.51
CA SER A 182 -29.21 7.66 -10.16
C SER A 182 -29.05 7.02 -8.78
N GLN A 183 -27.82 6.93 -8.27
CA GLN A 183 -27.49 6.33 -6.98
C GLN A 183 -27.30 7.36 -5.86
N THR A 184 -27.44 8.66 -6.15
CA THR A 184 -27.36 9.73 -5.15
C THR A 184 -28.76 9.97 -4.59
N ARG A 185 -29.03 9.40 -3.41
CA ARG A 185 -30.25 9.66 -2.62
C ARG A 185 -29.93 10.56 -1.44
#